data_AF-A0A2D6RMZ9-F1
#
_entry.id   AF-A0A2D6RMZ9-F1
#
_cell.length_a   1.000
_cell.length_b   1.000
_cell.length_c   1.000
_cell.angle_alpha   90.00
_cell.angle_beta   90.00
_cell.angle_gamma   90.00
#
_symmetry.space_group_name_H-M   'P 1'
#
loop_
_entity.id
_entity.type
_entity.pdbx_description
1 polymer ?
#
loop_
_entity_poly.entity_id
_entity_poly.type
_entity_poly.pdbx_seq_one_letter_code
_entity_poly.pdbx_strand_id
1 'polypeptide(L)'
;PISYGHTIIIPKDHIPSSDKMPNEAQLLADEIFKKIKLKLKPKDVTISSSNLFGHEILNVLPIYKNENINSKKYQAKPEELQKLQNQLSEKVESNIIKKSKIEQIDAKNIWLPKRIP
;
A
#
# COMPACT_ATOMS: atom_id res chain seq x y z
N PRO A 1 7.59 -11.87 7.39
CA PRO A 1 7.01 -10.94 8.39
C PRO A 1 7.43 -11.35 9.81
N ILE A 2 7.43 -10.41 10.76
CA ILE A 2 7.69 -10.72 12.18
C ILE A 2 6.44 -11.37 12.80
N SER A 3 5.27 -10.76 12.57
CA SER A 3 3.97 -11.25 13.03
C SER A 3 2.92 -11.17 11.92
N TYR A 4 1.76 -11.79 12.15
CA TYR A 4 0.64 -11.77 11.20
C TYR A 4 0.05 -10.36 11.08
N GLY A 5 0.07 -9.78 9.88
CA GLY A 5 -0.33 -8.38 9.65
C GLY A 5 0.81 -7.36 9.80
N HIS A 6 2.06 -7.80 10.02
CA HIS A 6 3.21 -6.88 10.04
C HIS A 6 3.31 -6.13 8.71
N THR A 7 3.19 -4.81 8.79
CA THR A 7 3.09 -3.90 7.63
C THR A 7 4.24 -2.90 7.66
N ILE A 8 4.79 -2.60 6.49
CA ILE A 8 5.83 -1.60 6.31
C ILE A 8 5.28 -0.48 5.45
N ILE A 9 5.45 0.75 5.89
CA ILE A 9 5.10 1.96 5.15
C ILE A 9 6.40 2.59 4.67
N ILE A 10 6.48 2.75 3.35
CA ILE A 10 7.64 3.29 2.67
C ILE A 10 7.18 4.56 1.94
N PRO A 11 7.67 5.75 2.34
CA PRO A 11 7.49 6.97 1.57
C PRO A 11 8.00 6.78 0.13
N LYS A 12 7.30 7.36 -0.84
CA LYS A 12 7.75 7.28 -2.25
C LYS A 12 9.03 8.08 -2.48
N ASP A 13 9.19 9.18 -1.75
CA ASP A 13 10.38 10.00 -1.79
C ASP A 13 11.50 9.34 -0.99
N HIS A 14 12.75 9.52 -1.42
CA HIS A 14 13.91 9.03 -0.68
C HIS A 14 14.16 9.92 0.54
N ILE A 15 13.92 9.36 1.73
CA ILE A 15 14.06 10.08 2.99
C ILE A 15 15.18 9.46 3.81
N PRO A 16 16.28 10.18 4.07
CA PRO A 16 17.45 9.64 4.75
C PRO A 16 17.33 9.58 6.28
N SER A 17 16.39 10.33 6.88
CA SER A 17 16.25 10.42 8.34
C SER A 17 14.80 10.57 8.80
N SER A 18 14.51 10.11 10.02
CA SER A 18 13.19 10.19 10.67
C SER A 18 12.63 11.61 10.78
N ASP A 19 13.48 12.62 10.93
CA ASP A 19 13.03 14.02 11.10
C ASP A 19 12.35 14.58 9.84
N LYS A 20 12.62 13.97 8.68
CA LYS A 20 12.05 14.35 7.39
C LYS A 20 10.86 13.47 6.99
N MET A 21 10.38 12.60 7.88
CA MET A 21 9.24 11.74 7.61
C MET A 21 7.98 12.59 7.38
N PRO A 22 7.28 12.43 6.24
CA PRO A 22 6.06 13.18 5.96
C PRO A 22 4.96 12.80 6.95
N ASN A 23 4.16 13.80 7.34
CA ASN A 23 3.03 13.61 8.24
C ASN A 23 2.02 12.61 7.67
N GLU A 24 1.89 12.55 6.35
CA GLU A 24 1.06 11.60 5.61
C GLU A 24 1.43 10.14 5.91
N ALA A 25 2.72 9.85 6.11
CA ALA A 25 3.15 8.50 6.46
C ALA A 25 2.72 8.11 7.88
N GLN A 26 2.74 9.06 8.82
CA GLN A 26 2.25 8.84 10.18
C GLN A 26 0.72 8.67 10.21
N LEU A 27 -0.01 9.52 9.47
CA LEU A 27 -1.47 9.38 9.32
C LEU A 27 -1.84 8.02 8.73
N LEU A 28 -1.14 7.58 7.69
CA LEU A 28 -1.33 6.25 7.10
C LEU A 28 -1.01 5.13 8.10
N ALA A 29 0.02 5.29 8.94
CA ALA A 29 0.36 4.33 9.98
C ALA A 29 -0.76 4.21 11.03
N ASP A 30 -1.37 5.33 11.42
CA ASP A 30 -2.49 5.36 12.36
C ASP A 30 -3.76 4.72 11.76
N GLU A 31 -4.04 4.95 10.49
CA GLU A 31 -5.14 4.28 9.77
C GLU A 31 -4.95 2.77 9.72
N ILE A 32 -3.73 2.33 9.36
CA ILE A 32 -3.38 0.90 9.30
C ILE A 32 -3.44 0.28 10.71
N PHE A 33 -2.96 0.99 11.75
CA PHE A 33 -3.06 0.57 13.14
C PHE A 33 -4.52 0.28 13.52
N LYS A 34 -5.43 1.22 13.25
CA LYS A 34 -6.87 1.06 13.55
C LYS A 34 -7.44 -0.14 12.78
N LYS A 35 -7.08 -0.28 11.52
CA LYS A 35 -7.57 -1.36 10.65
C LYS A 35 -7.12 -2.73 11.12
N ILE A 36 -5.84 -2.88 11.46
CA ILE A 36 -5.29 -4.13 12.00
C ILE A 36 -5.95 -4.45 13.34
N LYS A 37 -6.09 -3.47 14.24
CA LYS A 37 -6.75 -3.66 15.54
C LYS A 37 -8.19 -4.18 15.40
N LEU A 38 -8.94 -3.62 14.45
CA LEU A 38 -10.33 -4.02 14.18
C LEU A 38 -10.45 -5.39 13.49
N LYS A 39 -9.63 -5.65 12.46
CA LYS A 39 -9.77 -6.84 11.61
C LYS A 39 -9.05 -8.07 12.14
N LEU A 40 -7.85 -7.89 12.70
CA LEU A 40 -6.97 -8.99 13.10
C LEU A 40 -6.96 -9.22 14.63
N LYS A 41 -7.48 -8.25 15.40
CA LYS A 41 -7.63 -8.32 16.87
C LYS A 41 -6.35 -8.82 17.61
N PRO A 42 -5.17 -8.23 17.35
CA PRO A 42 -3.97 -8.50 18.14
C PRO A 42 -4.16 -8.01 19.57
N LYS A 43 -3.25 -8.42 20.48
CA LYS A 43 -3.24 -7.89 21.86
C LYS A 43 -2.86 -6.42 21.87
N ASP A 44 -1.85 -6.08 21.08
CA ASP A 44 -1.37 -4.71 20.92
C ASP A 44 -0.81 -4.51 19.51
N VAL A 45 -0.55 -3.25 19.13
CA VAL A 45 0.11 -2.90 17.87
C VAL A 45 1.11 -1.79 18.14
N THR A 46 2.36 -1.99 17.75
CA THR A 46 3.43 -1.01 17.91
C THR A 46 3.79 -0.39 16.57
N ILE A 47 3.96 0.93 16.54
CA ILE A 47 4.50 1.65 15.39
C ILE A 47 5.94 2.05 15.73
N SER A 48 6.90 1.68 14.89
CA SER A 48 8.31 2.04 15.08
C SER A 48 8.99 2.40 13.77
N SER A 49 9.76 3.48 13.78
CA SER A 49 10.61 3.84 12.64
C SER A 49 11.86 2.96 12.59
N SER A 50 12.36 2.73 11.38
CA SER A 50 13.65 2.07 11.17
C SER A 50 14.25 2.53 9.85
N ASN A 51 15.57 2.51 9.76
CA ASN A 51 16.26 2.76 8.51
C ASN A 51 16.57 1.45 7.78
N LEU A 52 16.13 1.35 6.52
CA LEU A 52 16.37 0.20 5.66
C LEU A 52 16.99 0.69 4.34
N PHE A 53 18.24 0.30 4.07
CA PHE A 53 19.00 0.72 2.87
C PHE A 53 19.07 2.25 2.70
N GLY A 54 19.27 3.00 3.80
CA GLY A 54 19.32 4.45 3.77
C GLY A 54 17.96 5.13 3.63
N HIS A 55 16.87 4.37 3.55
CA HIS A 55 15.50 4.88 3.51
C HIS A 55 14.86 4.72 4.89
N GLU A 56 14.26 5.80 5.40
CA GLU A 56 13.43 5.71 6.58
C GLU A 56 12.08 5.07 6.26
N ILE A 57 11.70 4.07 7.05
CA ILE A 57 10.42 3.36 6.94
C ILE A 57 9.70 3.34 8.28
N LEU A 58 8.37 3.23 8.26
CA LEU A 58 7.57 2.97 9.45
C LEU A 58 7.11 1.52 9.46
N ASN A 59 7.38 0.82 10.55
CA ASN A 59 6.88 -0.53 10.80
C ASN A 59 5.64 -0.44 11.66
N VAL A 60 4.57 -1.11 11.24
CA VAL A 60 3.37 -1.34 12.04
C VAL A 60 3.35 -2.82 12.41
N LEU A 61 3.66 -3.12 13.68
CA LEU A 61 3.87 -4.47 14.19
C LEU A 61 2.74 -4.89 15.14
N PRO A 62 1.85 -5.80 14.72
CA PRO A 62 0.87 -6.42 15.61
C PRO A 62 1.54 -7.41 16.57
N ILE A 63 1.20 -7.36 17.85
CA ILE A 63 1.71 -8.24 18.91
C ILE A 63 0.58 -9.18 19.34
N TYR A 64 0.79 -10.49 19.22
CA TYR A 64 -0.18 -11.52 19.63
C TYR A 64 0.31 -12.31 20.84
N LYS A 65 1.62 -12.53 20.93
CA LYS A 65 2.27 -13.18 22.06
C LYS A 65 3.20 -12.17 22.70
N ASN A 66 4.47 -12.17 22.29
CA ASN A 66 5.56 -11.36 22.83
C ASN A 66 6.51 -10.91 21.70
N GLU A 67 5.99 -10.73 20.48
CA GLU A 67 6.79 -10.34 19.32
C GLU A 67 7.38 -8.93 19.48
N ASN A 68 8.59 -8.73 18.98
CA ASN A 68 9.28 -7.44 18.93
C ASN A 68 10.04 -7.27 17.61
N ILE A 69 10.63 -6.10 17.36
CA ILE A 69 11.33 -5.80 16.10
C ILE A 69 12.51 -6.76 15.80
N ASN A 70 13.11 -7.33 16.84
CA ASN A 70 14.25 -8.26 16.77
C ASN A 70 13.82 -9.73 16.71
N SER A 71 12.52 -10.00 16.72
CA SER A 71 12.00 -11.36 16.71
C SER A 71 12.25 -12.04 15.37
N LYS A 72 12.34 -13.38 15.39
CA LYS A 72 12.60 -14.17 14.19
C LYS A 72 11.53 -13.90 13.13
N LYS A 73 11.98 -13.55 11.93
CA LYS A 73 11.11 -13.37 10.76
C LYS A 73 10.79 -14.73 10.15
N TYR A 74 9.55 -14.89 9.71
CA TYR A 74 9.09 -16.08 8.99
C TYR A 74 8.67 -15.68 7.57
N GLN A 75 8.93 -16.55 6.60
CA GLN A 75 8.42 -16.39 5.25
C GLN A 75 6.99 -16.94 5.20
N ALA A 76 6.04 -16.07 4.89
CA ALA A 76 4.63 -16.46 4.73
C ALA A 76 4.41 -17.06 3.34
N LYS A 77 3.43 -17.95 3.21
CA LYS A 77 3.05 -18.48 1.90
C LYS A 77 2.35 -17.41 1.07
N PRO A 78 2.47 -17.43 -0.28
CA PRO A 78 1.78 -16.45 -1.14
C PRO A 78 0.26 -16.39 -0.92
N GLU A 79 -0.38 -17.54 -0.73
CA GLU A 79 -1.83 -17.63 -0.48
C GLU A 79 -2.26 -16.95 0.83
N GLU A 80 -1.43 -17.05 1.87
CA GLU A 80 -1.69 -16.42 3.17
C GLU A 80 -1.57 -14.90 3.05
N LEU A 81 -0.57 -14.42 2.30
CA LEU A 81 -0.39 -13.00 2.02
C LEU A 81 -1.56 -12.44 1.22
N GLN A 82 -2.06 -13.16 0.21
CA GLN A 82 -3.22 -12.74 -0.57
C GLN A 82 -4.48 -12.66 0.29
N LYS A 83 -4.72 -13.66 1.15
CA LYS A 83 -5.86 -13.65 2.09
C LYS A 83 -5.78 -12.47 3.05
N LEU A 84 -4.60 -12.22 3.61
CA LEU A 84 -4.35 -11.09 4.51
C LEU A 84 -4.56 -9.75 3.80
N GLN A 85 -4.05 -9.60 2.58
CA GLN A 85 -4.28 -8.42 1.76
C GLN A 85 -5.77 -8.19 1.57
N ASN A 86 -6.53 -9.20 1.13
CA ASN A 86 -7.97 -9.10 0.93
C ASN A 86 -8.75 -8.74 2.20
N GLN A 87 -8.28 -9.14 3.38
CA GLN A 87 -8.88 -8.78 4.66
C GLN A 87 -8.64 -7.31 5.05
N LEU A 88 -7.49 -6.76 4.67
CA LEU A 88 -7.07 -5.40 5.03
C LEU A 88 -7.39 -4.37 3.94
N SER A 89 -7.44 -4.73 2.67
CA SER A 89 -7.88 -3.83 1.60
C SER A 89 -9.39 -3.68 1.64
N GLU A 90 -9.89 -2.44 1.62
CA GLU A 90 -11.28 -2.22 1.25
C GLU A 90 -11.42 -2.59 -0.22
N LYS A 91 -12.41 -3.40 -0.57
CA LYS A 91 -12.80 -3.54 -1.96
C LYS A 91 -13.25 -2.16 -2.39
N VAL A 92 -12.42 -1.48 -3.18
CA VAL A 92 -12.90 -0.36 -3.98
C VAL A 92 -13.90 -0.99 -4.93
N GLU A 93 -15.19 -0.87 -4.62
CA GLU A 93 -16.22 -1.08 -5.62
C GLU A 93 -15.90 -0.07 -6.71
N SER A 94 -15.28 -0.55 -7.79
CA SER A 94 -14.98 0.29 -8.94
C SER A 94 -16.34 0.79 -9.43
N ASN A 95 -16.64 2.06 -9.18
CA ASN A 95 -17.69 2.74 -9.91
C ASN A 95 -17.35 2.54 -11.37
N ILE A 96 -18.08 1.63 -12.04
CA ILE A 96 -17.89 1.35 -13.46
C ILE A 96 -18.28 2.65 -14.16
N ILE A 97 -17.29 3.50 -14.44
CA ILE A 97 -17.46 4.67 -15.29
C ILE A 97 -17.88 4.08 -16.63
N LYS A 98 -19.17 4.20 -16.98
CA LYS A 98 -19.70 3.78 -18.27
C LYS A 98 -18.82 4.47 -19.33
N LYS A 99 -17.99 3.70 -20.04
CA LYS A 99 -17.19 4.24 -21.15
C LYS A 99 -18.16 4.94 -22.10
N SER A 100 -17.98 6.23 -22.31
CA SER A 100 -18.69 6.95 -23.36
C SER A 100 -18.40 6.25 -24.68
N LYS A 101 -19.44 6.15 -25.51
CA LYS A 101 -19.36 5.53 -26.83
C LYS A 101 -18.31 6.31 -27.63
N ILE A 102 -17.17 5.69 -27.93
CA ILE A 102 -16.17 6.28 -28.82
C ILE A 102 -16.81 6.34 -30.20
N GLU A 103 -17.04 7.56 -30.72
CA GLU A 103 -17.48 7.74 -32.09
C GLU A 103 -16.34 7.29 -33.02
N GLN A 104 -16.59 6.27 -33.83
CA GLN A 104 -15.63 5.82 -34.84
C GLN A 104 -15.54 6.92 -35.91
N ILE A 105 -14.36 7.53 -36.04
CA ILE A 105 -14.08 8.49 -37.10
C ILE A 105 -13.89 7.68 -38.39
N ASP A 106 -14.92 7.63 -39.24
CA ASP A 106 -14.84 7.01 -40.56
C ASP A 106 -13.91 7.81 -41.48
N ALA A 107 -13.08 7.11 -42.26
CA ALA A 107 -12.14 7.70 -43.22
C ALA A 107 -12.79 8.65 -44.24
N LYS A 108 -14.12 8.58 -44.42
CA LYS A 108 -14.90 9.50 -45.26
C LYS A 108 -14.97 10.93 -44.71
N ASN A 109 -14.84 11.11 -43.39
CA ASN A 109 -14.92 12.41 -42.72
C ASN A 109 -13.54 12.99 -42.39
N ILE A 110 -12.46 12.34 -42.84
CA ILE A 110 -11.09 12.80 -42.62
C ILE A 110 -10.64 13.58 -43.85
N TRP A 111 -10.57 14.91 -43.74
CA TRP A 111 -9.98 15.76 -44.77
C TRP A 111 -8.46 15.82 -44.58
N LEU A 112 -7.71 15.22 -45.52
CA LEU A 112 -6.25 15.33 -45.58
C LEU A 112 -5.85 16.30 -46.71
N PRO A 113 -4.96 17.28 -46.45
CA PRO A 113 -4.48 18.17 -47.50
C PRO A 113 -3.63 17.42 -48.53
N LYS A 114 -3.72 17.83 -49.79
CA LYS A 114 -3.01 17.23 -50.92
C LYS A 114 -1.51 17.50 -50.78
N ARG A 115 -0.68 16.45 -50.73
CA ARG A 115 0.79 16.62 -50.70
C ARG A 115 1.29 17.02 -52.09
N ILE A 116 2.18 18.00 -52.12
CA ILE A 116 2.89 18.48 -53.32
C ILE A 116 4.16 17.62 -53.46
N PRO A 117 4.53 17.14 -54.66
CA PRO A 117 5.73 16.33 -54.89
C PRO A 117 7.04 17.08 -54.62
#